data_AF-A0A8I1ANS7-F1
#
_entry.id   AF-A0A8I1ANS7-F1
#
_cell.length_a   1.000
_cell.length_b   1.000
_cell.length_c   1.000
_cell.angle_alpha   90.00
_cell.angle_beta   90.00
_cell.angle_gamma   90.00
#
_symmetry.space_group_name_H-M   'P 1'
#
loop_
_entity.id
_entity.type
_entity.pdbx_description
1 polymer ?
#
loop_
_entity_poly.entity_id
_entity_poly.type
_entity_poly.pdbx_seq_one_letter_code
_entity_poly.pdbx_strand_id
1 'polypeptide(L)'
;MLQIGTGKLFTREVEYRNNLKGIIYTNLRLMRDDKIETAGGSLIATENFRESNVLIYELEELIEACGEEPGVLASHGIASFILDFSSILSFALNCTASPSYALTERLLSDEIGVTTHSRPNKVVKQTFDKTIYCHEDHKQFLIHFTRQLIGLERKNYLGVMSAINTYVTGMQRIADDFELAYTLLVASIESLAQDFDGHQAIWLDYEQNKRKAIDEALSDVSDDSAERVRNAILQNEHTSLGKRFREFAIQHITPSFYREEADQAINPLTCFDLHTTLSNAYLARSKYIHNLKKLPKPLDRDTGYTETCRIENKTWLTLQGLSRLARHVIIQFVMRQPTVEREPYNYSLERSNVMQVRLAPQYWIGTVNFNQGSGVVRLEGFLSQFANILEKSQNELLPNLTDLLTELPSNIDSLKKADKQAFIALYIIYNFILEKSQRLDNAEEFIKKYESQILSPNPSALITNLILGLTPNWNLEDHHDCLMKYFKERDNKMSFRCPQLFESGMLLQLAERYREAGDVDKAIELIEKAVENYPNHTCLRQFEIEFKTEAKPIESNKILLPEIEAAESTN
;
A
#
# COMPACT_ATOMS: atom_id res chain seq x y z
N MET A 1 6.64 -16.40 -4.86
CA MET A 1 6.09 -17.77 -4.99
C MET A 1 7.11 -18.88 -4.71
N LEU A 2 8.42 -18.61 -4.84
CA LEU A 2 9.48 -19.62 -4.74
C LEU A 2 9.39 -20.52 -3.49
N GLN A 3 9.20 -19.95 -2.30
CA GLN A 3 9.04 -20.73 -1.06
C GLN A 3 7.76 -21.59 -1.03
N ILE A 4 6.63 -21.09 -1.55
CA ILE A 4 5.36 -21.85 -1.62
C ILE A 4 5.56 -23.09 -2.50
N GLY A 5 6.20 -22.94 -3.66
CA GLY A 5 6.44 -24.02 -4.62
C GLY A 5 7.30 -25.17 -4.11
N THR A 6 7.96 -25.01 -2.95
CA THR A 6 8.73 -26.07 -2.29
C THR A 6 7.89 -27.01 -1.42
N GLY A 7 6.61 -26.71 -1.21
CA GLY A 7 5.71 -27.50 -0.34
C GLY A 7 5.85 -27.21 1.15
N LYS A 8 6.81 -26.38 1.57
CA LYS A 8 7.04 -26.01 2.98
C LYS A 8 5.79 -25.48 3.70
N LEU A 9 4.96 -24.71 2.99
CA LEU A 9 3.82 -24.01 3.55
C LEU A 9 2.50 -24.79 3.46
N PHE A 10 2.54 -26.01 2.90
CA PHE A 10 1.33 -26.77 2.62
C PHE A 10 0.68 -27.28 3.91
N THR A 11 -0.61 -27.03 3.99
CA THR A 11 -1.54 -27.58 4.99
C THR A 11 -2.03 -28.97 4.59
N ARG A 12 -2.06 -29.26 3.29
CA ARG A 12 -2.51 -30.53 2.69
C ARG A 12 -1.37 -31.21 1.93
N GLU A 13 -1.67 -32.38 1.36
CA GLU A 13 -0.72 -33.12 0.54
C GLU A 13 -0.51 -32.46 -0.84
N VAL A 14 0.57 -32.87 -1.50
CA VAL A 14 0.90 -32.44 -2.87
C VAL A 14 -0.01 -33.18 -3.85
N GLU A 15 -0.74 -32.44 -4.68
CA GLU A 15 -1.59 -33.00 -5.74
C GLU A 15 -0.86 -33.09 -7.08
N TYR A 16 -0.19 -32.00 -7.50
CA TYR A 16 0.54 -31.95 -8.77
C TYR A 16 2.03 -31.63 -8.59
N ARG A 17 2.83 -32.14 -9.52
CA ARG A 17 4.26 -31.87 -9.66
C ARG A 17 4.54 -31.47 -11.10
N ASN A 18 4.98 -30.24 -11.33
CA ASN A 18 5.25 -29.73 -12.67
C ASN A 18 6.72 -29.40 -12.82
N ASN A 19 7.32 -29.79 -13.95
CA ASN A 19 8.67 -29.36 -14.30
C ASN A 19 8.59 -28.14 -15.20
N LEU A 20 8.93 -26.98 -14.64
CA LEU A 20 8.88 -25.70 -15.32
C LEU A 20 10.28 -25.30 -15.79
N LYS A 21 10.36 -24.70 -16.98
CA LYS A 21 11.61 -24.19 -17.54
C LYS A 21 11.45 -22.74 -17.95
N GLY A 22 12.50 -21.95 -17.73
CA GLY A 22 12.56 -20.55 -18.12
C GLY A 22 13.96 -20.12 -18.50
N ILE A 23 14.08 -18.91 -19.02
CA ILE A 23 15.31 -18.36 -19.56
C ILE A 23 15.72 -17.13 -18.74
N ILE A 24 16.95 -17.12 -18.25
CA ILE A 24 17.54 -15.98 -17.55
C ILE A 24 18.70 -15.45 -18.40
N TYR A 25 18.65 -14.17 -18.72
CA TYR A 25 19.73 -13.44 -19.38
C TYR A 25 20.65 -12.85 -18.32
N THR A 26 21.96 -13.03 -18.46
CA THR A 26 22.92 -12.63 -17.45
C THR A 26 24.34 -12.40 -17.99
N ASN A 27 25.17 -11.62 -17.28
CA ASN A 27 26.62 -11.57 -17.51
C ASN A 27 27.40 -12.71 -16.82
N LEU A 28 26.73 -13.58 -16.07
CA LEU A 28 27.35 -14.73 -15.42
C LEU A 28 27.67 -15.84 -16.42
N ARG A 29 28.91 -16.35 -16.41
CA ARG A 29 29.35 -17.49 -17.20
C ARG A 29 29.63 -18.70 -16.30
N LEU A 30 28.87 -19.76 -16.53
CA LEU A 30 29.13 -21.09 -15.99
C LEU A 30 30.12 -21.83 -16.89
N MET A 31 30.79 -22.84 -16.35
CA MET A 31 31.63 -23.72 -17.17
C MET A 31 30.74 -24.58 -18.08
N ARG A 32 31.31 -25.15 -19.16
CA ARG A 32 30.56 -26.01 -20.08
C ARG A 32 30.03 -27.23 -19.32
N ASP A 33 28.78 -27.61 -19.59
CA ASP A 33 28.06 -28.73 -18.96
C ASP A 33 27.86 -28.62 -17.44
N ASP A 34 28.09 -27.43 -16.89
CA ASP A 34 27.96 -27.15 -15.47
C ASP A 34 26.50 -26.89 -15.09
N LYS A 35 26.07 -27.52 -14.00
CA LYS A 35 24.71 -27.41 -13.45
C LYS A 35 24.81 -27.02 -11.98
N ILE A 36 24.13 -25.94 -11.60
CA ILE A 36 24.01 -25.52 -10.20
C ILE A 36 22.62 -25.92 -9.70
N GLU A 37 22.55 -26.87 -8.77
CA GLU A 37 21.30 -27.30 -8.15
C GLU A 37 21.11 -26.58 -6.81
N THR A 38 20.05 -25.78 -6.69
CA THR A 38 19.70 -25.07 -5.45
C THR A 38 18.35 -25.54 -4.94
N ALA A 39 18.03 -25.21 -3.68
CA ALA A 39 16.69 -25.45 -3.12
C ALA A 39 15.57 -24.68 -3.86
N GLY A 40 15.92 -23.65 -4.64
CA GLY A 40 15.00 -22.83 -5.41
C GLY A 40 14.94 -23.18 -6.89
N GLY A 41 15.58 -24.26 -7.34
CA GLY A 41 15.67 -24.65 -8.75
C GLY A 41 17.11 -24.81 -9.24
N SER A 42 17.26 -25.24 -10.49
CA SER A 42 18.53 -25.55 -11.13
C SER A 42 18.88 -24.52 -12.21
N LEU A 43 20.16 -24.17 -12.32
CA LEU A 43 20.71 -23.38 -13.43
C LEU A 43 21.59 -24.24 -14.31
N ILE A 44 21.37 -24.18 -15.62
CA ILE A 44 22.12 -24.93 -16.63
C ILE A 44 22.74 -23.94 -17.62
N ALA A 45 24.02 -24.13 -17.90
CA ALA A 45 24.76 -23.36 -18.90
C ALA A 45 24.22 -23.61 -20.32
N THR A 46 24.21 -22.59 -21.18
CA THR A 46 23.96 -22.76 -22.63
C THR A 46 25.24 -22.50 -23.43
N GLU A 47 25.36 -23.14 -24.59
CA GLU A 47 26.46 -22.90 -25.53
C GLU A 47 26.24 -21.60 -26.32
N ASN A 48 26.34 -20.44 -25.67
CA ASN A 48 26.16 -19.14 -26.32
C ASN A 48 27.38 -18.22 -26.15
N PHE A 49 27.85 -17.63 -27.27
CA PHE A 49 29.01 -16.73 -27.37
C PHE A 49 28.65 -15.23 -27.47
N ARG A 50 27.54 -14.78 -26.86
CA ARG A 50 27.14 -13.35 -26.88
C ARG A 50 27.62 -12.59 -25.62
N GLU A 51 27.51 -11.26 -25.63
CA GLU A 51 27.82 -10.40 -24.46
C GLU A 51 26.86 -10.68 -23.28
N SER A 52 25.57 -10.85 -23.55
CA SER A 52 24.62 -11.43 -22.60
C SER A 52 24.59 -12.96 -22.74
N ASN A 53 24.99 -13.64 -21.68
CA ASN A 53 24.88 -15.09 -21.57
C ASN A 53 23.43 -15.49 -21.27
N VAL A 54 23.08 -16.72 -21.63
CA VAL A 54 21.76 -17.30 -21.40
C VAL A 54 21.92 -18.52 -20.49
N LEU A 55 21.17 -18.53 -19.38
CA LEU A 55 21.05 -19.68 -18.50
C LEU A 55 19.63 -20.24 -18.57
N ILE A 56 19.53 -21.57 -18.62
CA ILE A 56 18.24 -22.25 -18.48
C ILE A 56 17.99 -22.44 -16.99
N TYR A 57 16.84 -21.98 -16.53
CA TYR A 57 16.35 -22.16 -15.17
C TYR A 57 15.27 -23.25 -15.17
N GLU A 58 15.47 -24.30 -14.37
CA GLU A 58 14.53 -25.41 -14.21
C GLU A 58 14.07 -25.51 -12.76
N LEU A 59 12.77 -25.73 -12.54
CA LEU A 59 12.18 -25.87 -11.21
C LEU A 59 11.13 -26.98 -11.23
N GLU A 60 11.14 -27.84 -10.20
CA GLU A 60 9.99 -28.67 -9.85
C GLU A 60 9.03 -27.82 -9.00
N GLU A 61 7.87 -27.50 -9.56
CA GLU A 61 6.78 -26.85 -8.85
C GLU A 61 5.90 -27.92 -8.19
N LEU A 62 5.72 -27.79 -6.87
CA LEU A 62 4.72 -28.56 -6.13
C LEU A 62 3.42 -27.74 -6.03
N ILE A 63 2.28 -28.42 -6.18
CA ILE A 63 0.94 -27.84 -6.01
C ILE A 63 0.20 -28.58 -4.89
N GLU A 64 -0.32 -27.82 -3.93
CA GLU A 64 -1.15 -28.34 -2.84
C GLU A 64 -2.54 -28.72 -3.32
N ALA A 65 -3.09 -29.81 -2.77
CA ALA A 65 -4.45 -30.24 -3.05
C ALA A 65 -5.51 -29.16 -2.77
N CYS A 66 -6.33 -28.85 -3.78
CA CYS A 66 -7.57 -28.11 -3.56
C CYS A 66 -8.51 -29.02 -2.75
N GLY A 67 -8.99 -28.55 -1.60
CA GLY A 67 -9.95 -29.29 -0.78
C GLY A 67 -11.33 -29.32 -1.44
N GLU A 68 -12.40 -29.37 -0.64
CA GLU A 68 -13.78 -29.32 -1.16
C GLU A 68 -14.19 -27.95 -1.76
N GLU A 69 -13.26 -27.01 -1.87
CA GLU A 69 -13.52 -25.68 -2.42
C GLU A 69 -13.55 -25.70 -3.96
N PRO A 70 -14.48 -24.99 -4.60
CA PRO A 70 -14.58 -24.94 -6.06
C PRO A 70 -13.36 -24.22 -6.67
N GLY A 71 -12.64 -24.92 -7.54
CA GLY A 71 -11.53 -24.38 -8.33
C GLY A 71 -10.35 -25.35 -8.43
N VAL A 72 -9.81 -25.54 -9.63
CA VAL A 72 -8.64 -26.40 -9.87
C VAL A 72 -7.45 -25.51 -10.24
N LEU A 73 -6.38 -25.60 -9.47
CA LEU A 73 -5.10 -24.96 -9.79
C LEU A 73 -4.13 -26.03 -10.28
N ALA A 74 -3.79 -26.00 -11.57
CA ALA A 74 -2.87 -26.98 -12.15
C ALA A 74 -1.40 -26.53 -12.11
N SER A 75 -1.13 -25.21 -12.21
CA SER A 75 0.21 -24.62 -12.15
C SER A 75 0.14 -23.10 -11.93
N HIS A 76 1.15 -22.51 -11.28
CA HIS A 76 1.34 -21.06 -11.20
C HIS A 76 2.16 -20.49 -12.38
N GLY A 77 2.76 -21.37 -13.20
CA GLY A 77 3.59 -21.01 -14.34
C GLY A 77 4.97 -20.43 -13.96
N ILE A 78 5.93 -20.55 -14.89
CA ILE A 78 7.33 -20.18 -14.63
C ILE A 78 7.54 -18.70 -14.30
N ALA A 79 6.69 -17.81 -14.85
CA ALA A 79 6.76 -16.37 -14.62
C ALA A 79 6.70 -16.00 -13.12
N SER A 80 5.94 -16.78 -12.35
CA SER A 80 5.77 -16.61 -10.91
C SER A 80 7.05 -16.90 -10.10
N PHE A 81 7.96 -17.69 -10.65
CA PHE A 81 9.18 -18.15 -9.95
C PHE A 81 10.44 -17.48 -10.49
N ILE A 82 10.52 -17.27 -11.80
CA ILE A 82 11.75 -16.82 -12.46
C ILE A 82 12.16 -15.41 -12.04
N LEU A 83 11.21 -14.53 -11.74
CA LEU A 83 11.51 -13.17 -11.25
C LEU A 83 12.17 -13.23 -9.86
N ASP A 84 11.56 -13.96 -8.92
CA ASP A 84 12.12 -14.18 -7.57
C ASP A 84 13.54 -14.76 -7.68
N PHE A 85 13.71 -15.81 -8.48
CA PHE A 85 15.00 -16.47 -8.63
C PHE A 85 16.06 -15.60 -9.33
N SER A 86 15.67 -14.81 -10.34
CA SER A 86 16.58 -13.88 -11.02
C SER A 86 17.08 -12.78 -10.07
N SER A 87 16.21 -12.30 -9.18
CA SER A 87 16.60 -11.36 -8.13
C SER A 87 17.57 -11.99 -7.12
N ILE A 88 17.30 -13.23 -6.68
CA ILE A 88 18.20 -13.98 -5.80
C ILE A 88 19.56 -14.17 -6.47
N LEU A 89 19.59 -14.58 -7.74
CA LEU A 89 20.82 -14.79 -8.49
C LEU A 89 21.63 -13.50 -8.62
N SER A 90 20.97 -12.40 -9.04
CA SER A 90 21.59 -11.08 -9.19
C SER A 90 22.21 -10.60 -7.87
N PHE A 91 21.46 -10.74 -6.78
CA PHE A 91 21.87 -10.33 -5.45
C PHE A 91 23.01 -11.21 -4.89
N ALA A 92 22.83 -12.52 -4.92
CA ALA A 92 23.75 -13.47 -4.31
C ALA A 92 25.10 -13.51 -5.03
N LEU A 93 25.14 -13.45 -6.36
CA LEU A 93 26.39 -13.53 -7.12
C LEU A 93 26.94 -12.16 -7.57
N ASN A 94 26.28 -11.07 -7.15
CA ASN A 94 26.63 -9.71 -7.55
C ASN A 94 26.74 -9.59 -9.08
N CYS A 95 25.74 -10.11 -9.80
CA CYS A 95 25.66 -10.14 -11.25
C CYS A 95 24.37 -9.47 -11.74
N THR A 96 24.27 -9.22 -13.04
CA THR A 96 23.02 -8.81 -13.67
C THR A 96 22.30 -10.07 -14.14
N ALA A 97 21.11 -10.38 -13.62
CA ALA A 97 20.27 -11.48 -14.09
C ALA A 97 18.80 -11.06 -14.18
N SER A 98 18.17 -11.32 -15.32
CA SER A 98 16.76 -10.99 -15.55
C SER A 98 16.15 -11.90 -16.61
N PRO A 99 14.83 -12.20 -16.54
CA PRO A 99 14.13 -12.84 -17.64
C PRO A 99 13.94 -11.92 -18.86
N SER A 100 14.19 -10.61 -18.72
CA SER A 100 14.10 -9.65 -19.82
C SER A 100 15.45 -9.45 -20.50
N TYR A 101 15.52 -9.82 -21.78
CA TYR A 101 16.68 -9.57 -22.64
C TYR A 101 17.02 -8.08 -22.72
N ALA A 102 16.02 -7.24 -23.03
CA ALA A 102 16.21 -5.81 -23.25
C ALA A 102 16.75 -5.09 -21.99
N LEU A 103 16.29 -5.49 -20.80
CA LEU A 103 16.81 -4.94 -19.55
C LEU A 103 18.28 -5.34 -19.34
N THR A 104 18.60 -6.61 -19.56
CA THR A 104 19.96 -7.14 -19.35
C THR A 104 20.94 -6.52 -20.34
N GLU A 105 20.57 -6.44 -21.62
CA GLU A 105 21.38 -5.81 -22.66
C GLU A 105 21.67 -4.34 -22.33
N ARG A 106 20.65 -3.57 -21.95
CA ARG A 106 20.80 -2.16 -21.57
C ARG A 106 21.71 -1.93 -20.36
N LEU A 107 21.72 -2.84 -19.39
CA LEU A 107 22.56 -2.72 -18.19
C LEU A 107 24.01 -3.12 -18.45
N LEU A 108 24.24 -3.98 -19.44
CA LEU A 108 25.56 -4.51 -19.79
C LEU A 108 26.20 -3.82 -21.00
N SER A 109 25.43 -3.03 -21.75
CA SER A 109 25.90 -2.28 -22.91
C SER A 109 26.82 -1.13 -22.49
N ASP A 110 27.55 -0.59 -23.48
CA ASP A 110 28.36 0.62 -23.33
C ASP A 110 27.53 1.91 -23.51
N GLU A 111 26.20 1.82 -23.44
CA GLU A 111 25.29 2.95 -23.56
C GLU A 111 25.38 3.88 -22.35
N ILE A 112 25.23 5.17 -22.62
CA ILE A 112 25.26 6.22 -21.60
C ILE A 112 23.82 6.47 -21.15
N GLY A 113 23.57 6.39 -19.85
CA GLY A 113 22.26 6.72 -19.29
C GLY A 113 21.86 8.16 -19.61
N VAL A 114 20.59 8.36 -20.01
CA VAL A 114 20.08 9.65 -20.52
C VAL A 114 20.23 10.76 -19.49
N THR A 115 20.01 10.44 -18.22
CA THR A 115 20.00 11.35 -17.06
C THR A 115 21.30 11.29 -16.26
N THR A 116 21.90 10.10 -16.16
CA THR A 116 23.10 9.84 -15.34
C THR A 116 24.40 10.21 -16.06
N HIS A 117 24.33 10.35 -17.39
CA HIS A 117 25.47 10.66 -18.26
C HIS A 117 26.69 9.74 -18.03
N SER A 118 26.44 8.54 -17.51
CA SER A 118 27.46 7.57 -17.09
C SER A 118 27.06 6.17 -17.52
N ARG A 119 28.04 5.28 -17.64
CA ARG A 119 27.81 3.85 -17.90
C ARG A 119 27.65 3.10 -16.58
N PRO A 120 26.71 2.15 -16.45
CA PRO A 120 26.54 1.38 -15.21
C PRO A 120 27.83 0.71 -14.73
N ASN A 121 28.60 0.16 -15.68
CA ASN A 121 29.88 -0.50 -15.42
C ASN A 121 31.00 0.42 -14.91
N LYS A 122 30.82 1.75 -14.92
CA LYS A 122 31.74 2.72 -14.30
C LYS A 122 31.35 3.10 -12.88
N VAL A 123 30.09 2.87 -12.53
CA VAL A 123 29.53 3.29 -11.24
C VAL A 123 29.69 2.18 -10.20
N VAL A 124 29.33 0.94 -10.57
CA VAL A 124 29.45 -0.23 -9.70
C VAL A 124 30.24 -1.33 -10.40
N LYS A 125 31.31 -1.78 -9.75
CA LYS A 125 32.19 -2.85 -10.20
C LYS A 125 31.48 -4.20 -10.06
N GLN A 126 31.83 -5.16 -10.92
CA GLN A 126 31.34 -6.54 -10.91
C GLN A 126 29.90 -6.69 -11.43
N THR A 127 28.90 -6.04 -10.81
CA THR A 127 27.47 -6.23 -11.18
C THR A 127 27.19 -6.04 -12.66
N PHE A 128 27.83 -5.02 -13.27
CA PHE A 128 27.66 -4.64 -14.67
C PHE A 128 28.89 -4.94 -15.53
N ASP A 129 29.84 -5.73 -15.01
CA ASP A 129 30.99 -6.16 -15.81
C ASP A 129 30.50 -7.03 -16.97
N LYS A 130 31.15 -6.95 -18.14
CA LYS A 130 30.71 -7.67 -19.35
C LYS A 130 30.63 -9.19 -19.14
N THR A 131 31.47 -9.74 -18.28
CA THR A 131 31.51 -11.18 -18.02
C THR A 131 32.00 -11.43 -16.61
N ILE A 132 31.24 -12.24 -15.86
CA ILE A 132 31.60 -12.71 -14.52
C ILE A 132 31.74 -14.23 -14.59
N TYR A 133 32.91 -14.76 -14.29
CA TYR A 133 33.13 -16.20 -14.25
C TYR A 133 32.64 -16.79 -12.92
N CYS A 134 31.79 -17.81 -12.99
CA CYS A 134 31.33 -18.52 -11.82
C CYS A 134 32.39 -19.53 -11.36
N HIS A 135 33.05 -19.23 -10.24
CA HIS A 135 33.97 -20.15 -9.57
C HIS A 135 33.22 -21.08 -8.63
N GLU A 136 33.87 -22.15 -8.18
CA GLU A 136 33.23 -23.14 -7.29
C GLU A 136 32.73 -22.50 -5.98
N ASP A 137 33.47 -21.57 -5.40
CA ASP A 137 33.06 -20.82 -4.21
C ASP A 137 31.76 -20.03 -4.43
N HIS A 138 31.58 -19.46 -5.63
CA HIS A 138 30.35 -18.76 -5.99
C HIS A 138 29.15 -19.72 -6.04
N LYS A 139 29.34 -20.93 -6.58
CA LYS A 139 28.28 -21.95 -6.62
C LYS A 139 27.88 -22.39 -5.23
N GLN A 140 28.86 -22.75 -4.40
CA GLN A 140 28.60 -23.20 -3.03
C GLN A 140 27.91 -22.11 -2.21
N PHE A 141 28.31 -20.85 -2.39
CA PHE A 141 27.63 -19.72 -1.77
C PHE A 141 26.16 -19.60 -2.22
N LEU A 142 25.88 -19.66 -3.53
CA LEU A 142 24.51 -19.57 -4.05
C LEU A 142 23.62 -20.71 -3.54
N ILE A 143 24.14 -21.94 -3.52
CA ILE A 143 23.43 -23.12 -3.00
C ILE A 143 23.09 -22.93 -1.52
N HIS A 144 24.08 -22.55 -0.71
CA HIS A 144 23.90 -22.36 0.73
C HIS A 144 22.94 -21.20 1.04
N PHE A 145 23.13 -20.05 0.38
CA PHE A 145 22.28 -18.87 0.55
C PHE A 145 20.83 -19.14 0.18
N THR A 146 20.58 -19.81 -0.95
CA THR A 146 19.22 -20.13 -1.41
C THR A 146 18.53 -21.11 -0.47
N ARG A 147 19.25 -22.10 0.04
CA ARG A 147 18.75 -23.04 1.05
C ARG A 147 18.35 -22.30 2.34
N GLN A 148 19.21 -21.41 2.82
CA GLN A 148 18.94 -20.62 4.03
C GLN A 148 17.71 -19.71 3.83
N LEU A 149 17.64 -19.03 2.68
CA LEU A 149 16.55 -18.11 2.33
C LEU A 149 15.19 -18.83 2.28
N ILE A 150 15.08 -19.96 1.59
CA ILE A 150 13.85 -20.75 1.51
C ILE A 150 13.46 -21.31 2.89
N GLY A 151 14.48 -21.64 3.70
CA GLY A 151 14.33 -22.13 5.07
C GLY A 151 13.75 -21.11 6.05
N LEU A 152 13.75 -19.81 5.78
CA LEU A 152 13.24 -18.78 6.70
C LEU A 152 11.73 -18.92 6.98
N GLU A 153 11.28 -18.51 8.17
CA GLU A 153 9.84 -18.34 8.46
C GLU A 153 9.14 -17.46 7.40
N ARG A 154 7.87 -17.70 7.09
CA ARG A 154 7.16 -17.00 6.00
C ARG A 154 7.26 -15.48 6.12
N LYS A 155 7.06 -14.95 7.33
CA LYS A 155 7.17 -13.51 7.60
C LYS A 155 8.56 -12.97 7.24
N ASN A 156 9.61 -13.64 7.71
CA ASN A 156 11.00 -13.27 7.45
C ASN A 156 11.36 -13.40 5.96
N TYR A 157 10.90 -14.47 5.30
CA TYR A 157 11.09 -14.68 3.87
C TYR A 157 10.51 -13.53 3.04
N LEU A 158 9.27 -13.10 3.32
CA LEU A 158 8.62 -12.01 2.60
C LEU A 158 9.37 -10.68 2.78
N GLY A 159 9.79 -10.38 4.01
CA GLY A 159 10.59 -9.18 4.30
C GLY A 159 11.94 -9.17 3.57
N VAL A 160 12.67 -10.30 3.62
CA VAL A 160 13.96 -10.45 2.93
C VAL A 160 13.81 -10.38 1.43
N MET A 161 12.83 -11.07 0.84
CA MET A 161 12.61 -11.00 -0.61
C MET A 161 12.24 -9.58 -1.05
N SER A 162 11.45 -8.85 -0.26
CA SER A 162 11.17 -7.44 -0.50
C SER A 162 12.45 -6.61 -0.50
N ALA A 163 13.34 -6.81 0.49
CA ALA A 163 14.64 -6.14 0.56
C ALA A 163 15.56 -6.49 -0.63
N ILE A 164 15.67 -7.77 -0.99
CA ILE A 164 16.46 -8.23 -2.16
C ILE A 164 15.92 -7.62 -3.45
N ASN A 165 14.59 -7.68 -3.67
CA ASN A 165 13.97 -7.09 -4.85
C ASN A 165 14.19 -5.57 -4.91
N THR A 166 14.11 -4.88 -3.76
CA THR A 166 14.37 -3.44 -3.67
C THR A 166 15.82 -3.11 -3.98
N TYR A 167 16.78 -3.89 -3.46
CA TYR A 167 18.20 -3.76 -3.77
C TYR A 167 18.46 -3.95 -5.27
N VAL A 168 17.97 -5.06 -5.85
CA VAL A 168 18.17 -5.38 -7.27
C VAL A 168 17.52 -4.32 -8.16
N THR A 169 16.32 -3.84 -7.81
CA THR A 169 15.69 -2.72 -8.52
C THR A 169 16.54 -1.45 -8.42
N GLY A 170 17.10 -1.15 -7.24
CA GLY A 170 18.04 -0.04 -7.07
C GLY A 170 19.24 -0.14 -8.00
N MET A 171 19.84 -1.33 -8.09
CA MET A 171 20.94 -1.61 -9.04
C MET A 171 20.50 -1.39 -10.49
N GLN A 172 19.34 -1.91 -10.90
CA GLN A 172 18.82 -1.73 -12.26
C GLN A 172 18.53 -0.26 -12.60
N ARG A 173 18.26 0.59 -11.59
CA ARG A 173 18.03 2.03 -11.78
C ARG A 173 19.31 2.85 -11.90
N ILE A 174 20.49 2.29 -11.67
CA ILE A 174 21.76 3.00 -11.86
C ILE A 174 21.94 3.48 -13.32
N ALA A 175 21.35 2.77 -14.29
CA ALA A 175 21.34 3.22 -15.69
C ALA A 175 20.44 4.45 -15.94
N ASP A 176 19.43 4.68 -15.09
CA ASP A 176 18.33 5.62 -15.33
C ASP A 176 18.27 6.80 -14.35
N ASP A 177 18.70 6.62 -13.10
CA ASP A 177 18.52 7.61 -12.04
C ASP A 177 19.38 7.23 -10.82
N PHE A 178 20.42 8.03 -10.54
CA PHE A 178 21.31 7.80 -9.40
C PHE A 178 20.65 8.09 -8.06
N GLU A 179 19.83 9.15 -7.98
CA GLU A 179 19.06 9.51 -6.79
C GLU A 179 18.12 8.38 -6.38
N LEU A 180 17.36 7.84 -7.34
CA LEU A 180 16.44 6.74 -7.10
C LEU A 180 17.20 5.46 -6.75
N ALA A 181 18.28 5.13 -7.47
CA ALA A 181 19.11 3.97 -7.15
C ALA A 181 19.66 4.04 -5.71
N TYR A 182 20.20 5.19 -5.32
CA TYR A 182 20.72 5.43 -3.97
C TYR A 182 19.62 5.27 -2.91
N THR A 183 18.44 5.87 -3.18
CA THR A 183 17.28 5.81 -2.30
C THR A 183 16.79 4.37 -2.11
N LEU A 184 16.72 3.57 -3.18
CA LEU A 184 16.30 2.18 -3.13
C LEU A 184 17.30 1.30 -2.38
N LEU A 185 18.62 1.53 -2.54
CA LEU A 185 19.62 0.81 -1.77
C LEU A 185 19.50 1.08 -0.26
N VAL A 186 19.28 2.34 0.15
CA VAL A 186 18.98 2.67 1.56
C VAL A 186 17.68 2.00 2.02
N ALA A 187 16.63 2.08 1.20
CA ALA A 187 15.32 1.51 1.51
C ALA A 187 15.35 -0.01 1.68
N SER A 188 16.25 -0.72 0.97
CA SER A 188 16.40 -2.17 1.08
C SER A 188 16.86 -2.63 2.47
N ILE A 189 17.65 -1.82 3.17
CA ILE A 189 18.04 -2.08 4.57
C ILE A 189 16.96 -1.53 5.51
N GLU A 190 16.41 -0.35 5.20
CA GLU A 190 15.38 0.30 6.03
C GLU A 190 14.14 -0.58 6.20
N SER A 191 13.69 -1.28 5.15
CA SER A 191 12.53 -2.19 5.23
C SER A 191 12.76 -3.32 6.25
N LEU A 192 13.96 -3.91 6.26
CA LEU A 192 14.33 -4.93 7.24
C LEU A 192 14.42 -4.37 8.66
N ALA A 193 14.99 -3.17 8.81
CA ALA A 193 15.06 -2.50 10.10
C ALA A 193 13.66 -2.20 10.65
N GLN A 194 12.71 -1.77 9.81
CA GLN A 194 11.35 -1.46 10.23
C GLN A 194 10.58 -2.68 10.73
N ASP A 195 10.74 -3.82 10.06
CA ASP A 195 9.92 -5.00 10.30
C ASP A 195 10.54 -6.00 11.29
N PHE A 196 11.88 -5.99 11.48
CA PHE A 196 12.62 -7.06 12.17
C PHE A 196 13.70 -6.62 13.16
N ASP A 197 13.88 -5.32 13.45
CA ASP A 197 14.91 -4.86 14.41
C ASP A 197 14.57 -5.11 15.89
N GLY A 198 13.34 -5.55 16.19
CA GLY A 198 12.89 -5.85 17.56
C GLY A 198 12.93 -4.65 18.52
N HIS A 199 13.12 -3.43 18.00
CA HIS A 199 13.36 -2.25 18.82
C HIS A 199 12.03 -1.61 19.27
N GLN A 200 11.80 -1.59 20.58
CA GLN A 200 10.74 -0.77 21.18
C GLN A 200 11.33 0.61 21.50
N ALA A 201 10.83 1.65 20.83
CA ALA A 201 11.28 3.02 21.06
C ALA A 201 11.00 3.42 22.52
N ILE A 202 12.04 3.90 23.22
CA ILE A 202 11.91 4.43 24.58
C ILE A 202 11.76 5.96 24.55
N TRP A 203 11.07 6.56 25.53
CA TRP A 203 10.81 8.01 25.56
C TRP A 203 12.08 8.87 25.49
N LEU A 204 13.21 8.34 25.97
CA LEU A 204 14.50 9.00 25.90
C LEU A 204 15.05 9.15 24.48
N ASP A 205 14.61 8.29 23.56
CA ASP A 205 14.99 8.33 22.14
C ASP A 205 14.24 9.40 21.36
N TYR A 206 13.23 10.02 21.98
CA TYR A 206 12.47 11.09 21.36
C TYR A 206 13.29 12.38 21.24
N GLU A 207 13.06 13.12 20.15
CA GLU A 207 13.80 14.35 19.86
C GLU A 207 13.70 15.32 21.05
N GLN A 208 14.84 15.71 21.60
CA GLN A 208 14.92 16.44 22.88
C GLN A 208 14.07 17.71 22.91
N ASN A 209 13.98 18.44 21.79
CA ASN A 209 13.19 19.66 21.68
C ASN A 209 11.68 19.38 21.79
N LYS A 210 11.21 18.31 21.13
CA LYS A 210 9.81 17.88 21.19
C LYS A 210 9.48 17.24 22.53
N ARG A 211 10.39 16.42 23.06
CA ARG A 211 10.27 15.78 24.38
C ARG A 211 10.04 16.81 25.49
N LYS A 212 10.83 17.90 25.51
CA LYS A 212 10.66 18.99 26.48
C LYS A 212 9.30 19.65 26.41
N ALA A 213 8.84 20.01 25.21
CA ALA A 213 7.53 20.65 25.02
C ALA A 213 6.37 19.75 25.48
N ILE A 214 6.48 18.44 25.26
CA ILE A 214 5.45 17.47 25.66
C ILE A 214 5.53 17.17 27.17
N ASP A 215 6.73 17.02 27.73
CA ASP A 215 6.89 16.83 29.18
C ASP A 215 6.44 18.06 29.98
N GLU A 216 6.64 19.27 29.44
CA GLU A 216 6.09 20.51 30.01
C GLU A 216 4.56 20.52 29.95
N ALA A 217 3.94 20.12 28.84
CA ALA A 217 2.49 20.03 28.71
C ALA A 217 1.85 18.93 29.57
N LEU A 218 2.62 17.89 29.93
CA LEU A 218 2.18 16.78 30.78
C LEU A 218 2.52 16.99 32.26
N SER A 219 3.11 18.13 32.65
CA SER A 219 3.59 18.38 34.01
C SER A 219 2.50 18.39 35.09
N ASP A 220 1.28 18.76 34.74
CA ASP A 220 0.12 18.80 35.64
C ASP A 220 -0.75 17.52 35.59
N VAL A 221 -0.32 16.50 34.84
CA VAL A 221 -1.06 15.24 34.63
C VAL A 221 -0.47 14.15 35.52
N SER A 222 -1.30 13.20 35.96
CA SER A 222 -0.81 12.05 36.73
C SER A 222 0.20 11.22 35.93
N ASP A 223 1.21 10.67 36.61
CA ASP A 223 2.30 9.91 35.96
C ASP A 223 1.79 8.76 35.08
N ASP A 224 0.72 8.07 35.50
CA ASP A 224 0.08 6.99 34.72
C ASP A 224 -0.54 7.50 33.40
N SER A 225 -1.20 8.66 33.44
CA SER A 225 -1.78 9.26 32.24
C SER A 225 -0.70 9.89 31.34
N ALA A 226 0.35 10.45 31.93
CA ALA A 226 1.51 10.95 31.20
C ALA A 226 2.26 9.82 30.48
N GLU A 227 2.49 8.67 31.14
CA GLU A 227 3.08 7.49 30.50
C GLU A 227 2.20 6.95 29.37
N ARG A 228 0.88 6.91 29.54
CA ARG A 228 -0.04 6.50 28.46
C ARG A 228 0.05 7.40 27.24
N VAL A 229 0.17 8.72 27.42
CA VAL A 229 0.35 9.67 26.32
C VAL A 229 1.74 9.50 25.68
N ARG A 230 2.80 9.38 26.48
CA ARG A 230 4.16 9.10 25.97
C ARG A 230 4.21 7.82 25.15
N ASN A 231 3.61 6.74 25.64
CA ASN A 231 3.52 5.46 24.94
C ASN A 231 2.66 5.55 23.67
N ALA A 232 1.55 6.29 23.69
CA ALA A 232 0.74 6.52 22.50
C ALA A 232 1.46 7.34 21.42
N ILE A 233 2.31 8.30 21.82
CA ILE A 233 3.16 9.06 20.90
C ILE A 233 4.25 8.15 20.33
N LEU A 234 4.94 7.39 21.18
CA LEU A 234 5.99 6.44 20.74
C LEU A 234 5.45 5.36 19.79
N GLN A 235 4.19 4.96 19.93
CA GLN A 235 3.53 4.02 19.01
C GLN A 235 3.21 4.64 17.65
N ASN A 236 3.03 5.95 17.56
CA ASN A 236 2.58 6.64 16.35
C ASN A 236 3.69 7.37 15.59
N GLU A 237 4.83 7.63 16.22
CA GLU A 237 5.88 8.43 15.61
C GLU A 237 6.98 7.59 14.95
N HIS A 238 7.18 7.84 13.66
CA HIS A 238 8.29 7.33 12.85
C HIS A 238 9.65 8.00 13.16
N THR A 239 9.78 8.74 14.27
CA THR A 239 10.95 9.59 14.57
C THR A 239 12.25 8.83 14.85
N SER A 240 12.18 7.52 15.05
CA SER A 240 13.36 6.66 15.21
C SER A 240 13.83 5.96 13.93
N LEU A 241 13.16 6.12 12.77
CA LEU A 241 13.49 5.35 11.56
C LEU A 241 14.97 5.46 11.13
N GLY A 242 15.53 6.67 11.14
CA GLY A 242 16.95 6.87 10.84
C GLY A 242 17.89 6.27 11.88
N LYS A 243 17.49 6.22 13.16
CA LYS A 243 18.26 5.55 14.23
C LYS A 243 18.19 4.04 14.06
N ARG A 244 16.99 3.47 13.89
CA ARG A 244 16.72 2.04 13.65
C ARG A 244 17.49 1.52 12.44
N PHE A 245 17.46 2.24 11.32
CA PHE A 245 18.26 1.93 10.13
C PHE A 245 19.76 1.83 10.44
N ARG A 246 20.32 2.80 11.19
CA ARG A 246 21.75 2.80 11.56
C ARG A 246 22.11 1.63 12.46
N GLU A 247 21.35 1.43 13.53
CA GLU A 247 21.60 0.38 14.51
C GLU A 247 21.47 -1.00 13.87
N PHE A 248 20.44 -1.21 13.06
CA PHE A 248 20.25 -2.43 12.31
C PHE A 248 21.43 -2.72 11.37
N ALA A 249 21.88 -1.72 10.60
CA ALA A 249 23.03 -1.89 9.72
C ALA A 249 24.31 -2.22 10.51
N ILE A 250 24.58 -1.49 11.61
CA ILE A 250 25.75 -1.72 12.47
C ILE A 250 25.74 -3.14 13.06
N GLN A 251 24.59 -3.60 13.55
CA GLN A 251 24.44 -4.93 14.17
C GLN A 251 24.76 -6.07 13.20
N HIS A 252 24.52 -5.88 11.90
CA HIS A 252 24.67 -6.90 10.88
C HIS A 252 25.99 -6.82 10.11
N ILE A 253 26.86 -5.87 10.41
CA ILE A 253 28.22 -5.84 9.86
C ILE A 253 29.10 -6.82 10.65
N THR A 254 29.80 -7.70 9.94
CA THR A 254 30.79 -8.61 10.52
C THR A 254 32.22 -8.12 10.27
N PRO A 255 33.23 -8.65 10.99
CA PRO A 255 34.61 -8.28 10.75
C PRO A 255 35.11 -8.56 9.32
N SER A 256 34.49 -9.46 8.56
CA SER A 256 34.87 -9.75 7.17
C SER A 256 34.64 -8.58 6.23
N PHE A 257 33.65 -7.73 6.54
CA PHE A 257 33.35 -6.50 5.79
C PHE A 257 34.56 -5.55 5.69
N TYR A 258 35.37 -5.50 6.75
CA TYR A 258 36.55 -4.63 6.83
C TYR A 258 37.87 -5.33 6.45
N ARG A 259 37.81 -6.61 6.08
CA ARG A 259 38.98 -7.47 5.81
C ARG A 259 38.87 -8.10 4.44
N GLU A 260 38.45 -9.36 4.35
CA GLU A 260 38.44 -10.14 3.11
C GLU A 260 37.60 -9.46 2.03
N GLU A 261 36.47 -8.86 2.40
CA GLU A 261 35.58 -8.15 1.46
C GLU A 261 36.12 -6.78 1.03
N ALA A 262 37.09 -6.22 1.77
CA ALA A 262 37.68 -4.91 1.50
C ALA A 262 39.01 -4.99 0.72
N ASP A 263 39.56 -6.19 0.51
CA ASP A 263 40.89 -6.39 -0.10
C ASP A 263 41.02 -5.77 -1.50
N GLN A 264 39.94 -5.82 -2.30
CA GLN A 264 39.89 -5.25 -3.65
C GLN A 264 39.11 -3.94 -3.75
N ALA A 265 38.68 -3.38 -2.61
CA ALA A 265 37.88 -2.16 -2.56
C ALA A 265 38.75 -0.90 -2.65
N ILE A 266 38.26 0.13 -3.35
CA ILE A 266 38.95 1.42 -3.46
C ILE A 266 38.34 2.38 -2.43
N ASN A 267 39.17 2.94 -1.54
CA ASN A 267 38.73 3.79 -0.41
C ASN A 267 37.57 3.16 0.40
N PRO A 268 37.76 1.97 0.99
CA PRO A 268 36.71 1.25 1.69
C PRO A 268 36.19 2.02 2.89
N LEU A 269 34.92 1.76 3.23
CA LEU A 269 34.29 2.34 4.43
C LEU A 269 35.06 1.97 5.69
N THR A 270 35.42 2.97 6.50
CA THR A 270 36.09 2.75 7.78
C THR A 270 35.07 2.54 8.91
N CYS A 271 35.47 1.80 9.95
CA CYS A 271 34.62 1.56 11.12
C CYS A 271 34.25 2.87 11.85
N PHE A 272 35.16 3.84 11.91
CA PHE A 272 34.92 5.12 12.59
C PHE A 272 34.02 6.07 11.78
N ASP A 273 34.02 5.98 10.45
CA ASP A 273 33.15 6.78 9.59
C ASP A 273 31.72 6.22 9.48
N LEU A 274 31.51 4.95 9.81
CA LEU A 274 30.26 4.20 9.60
C LEU A 274 29.00 4.94 10.09
N HIS A 275 29.05 5.47 11.31
CA HIS A 275 27.88 6.14 11.90
C HIS A 275 27.53 7.42 11.13
N THR A 276 28.55 8.19 10.73
CA THR A 276 28.38 9.43 9.96
C THR A 276 27.87 9.13 8.56
N THR A 277 28.43 8.12 7.89
CA THR A 277 28.04 7.75 6.53
C THR A 277 26.62 7.22 6.44
N LEU A 278 26.20 6.36 7.38
CA LEU A 278 24.83 5.87 7.45
C LEU A 278 23.83 7.02 7.72
N SER A 279 24.20 7.95 8.60
CA SER A 279 23.38 9.15 8.86
C SER A 279 23.19 9.98 7.59
N ASN A 280 24.28 10.20 6.85
CA ASN A 280 24.24 10.94 5.59
C ASN A 280 23.43 10.21 4.51
N ALA A 281 23.55 8.89 4.41
CA ALA A 281 22.79 8.07 3.47
C ALA A 281 21.28 8.15 3.73
N TYR A 282 20.86 8.04 5.00
CA TYR A 282 19.46 8.21 5.38
C TYR A 282 18.95 9.62 5.06
N LEU A 283 19.75 10.66 5.35
CA LEU A 283 19.41 12.04 5.04
C LEU A 283 19.25 12.29 3.53
N ALA A 284 20.08 11.69 2.68
CA ALA A 284 19.93 11.78 1.23
C ALA A 284 18.61 11.16 0.78
N ARG A 285 18.31 9.93 1.20
CA ARG A 285 17.04 9.23 0.93
C ARG A 285 15.83 10.05 1.37
N SER A 286 15.84 10.55 2.60
CA SER A 286 14.73 11.35 3.16
C SER A 286 14.52 12.66 2.38
N LYS A 287 15.60 13.38 2.04
CA LYS A 287 15.50 14.62 1.25
C LYS A 287 15.03 14.39 -0.18
N TYR A 288 15.38 13.26 -0.79
CA TYR A 288 14.88 12.92 -2.12
C TYR A 288 13.37 12.63 -2.07
N ILE A 289 12.91 11.79 -1.15
CA ILE A 289 11.50 11.40 -1.07
C ILE A 289 10.59 12.58 -0.69
N HIS A 290 10.98 13.40 0.29
CA HIS A 290 10.11 14.47 0.78
C HIS A 290 10.25 15.79 0.04
N ASN A 291 11.44 16.08 -0.51
CA ASN A 291 11.74 17.38 -1.09
C ASN A 291 12.27 17.30 -2.54
N LEU A 292 12.34 16.10 -3.14
CA LEU A 292 12.89 15.85 -4.49
C LEU A 292 14.28 16.48 -4.69
N LYS A 293 15.06 16.56 -3.60
CA LYS A 293 16.39 17.17 -3.64
C LYS A 293 17.39 16.20 -4.25
N LYS A 294 18.09 16.66 -5.29
CA LYS A 294 19.17 15.92 -5.95
C LYS A 294 20.28 15.50 -4.98
N LEU A 295 20.97 14.42 -5.35
CA LEU A 295 22.16 13.99 -4.63
C LEU A 295 23.25 15.08 -4.71
N PRO A 296 24.13 15.18 -3.70
CA PRO A 296 25.35 15.98 -3.81
C PRO A 296 26.16 15.60 -5.06
N LYS A 297 26.70 16.59 -5.78
CA LYS A 297 27.43 16.39 -7.05
C LYS A 297 28.55 15.33 -7.01
N PRO A 298 29.31 15.15 -5.92
CA PRO A 298 30.32 14.08 -5.89
C PRO A 298 29.73 12.66 -5.85
N LEU A 299 28.41 12.51 -5.65
CA LEU A 299 27.68 11.25 -5.68
C LEU A 299 26.88 11.06 -6.97
N ASP A 300 26.70 12.11 -7.79
CA ASP A 300 25.93 12.09 -9.03
C ASP A 300 26.77 11.77 -10.28
N ARG A 301 27.99 11.24 -10.10
CA ARG A 301 28.97 10.98 -11.18
C ARG A 301 29.74 9.68 -10.96
N ASP A 302 30.47 9.26 -12.00
CA ASP A 302 31.53 8.26 -11.89
C ASP A 302 32.54 8.66 -10.80
N THR A 303 32.65 7.80 -9.78
CA THR A 303 33.54 7.97 -8.63
C THR A 303 34.76 7.05 -8.70
N GLY A 304 35.00 6.39 -9.84
CA GLY A 304 36.12 5.47 -10.03
C GLY A 304 36.07 4.25 -9.12
N TYR A 305 34.88 3.72 -8.86
CA TYR A 305 34.61 2.61 -7.93
C TYR A 305 35.03 2.86 -6.47
N THR A 306 35.22 4.11 -6.08
CA THR A 306 35.49 4.43 -4.66
C THR A 306 34.25 4.14 -3.82
N GLU A 307 34.39 3.58 -2.62
CA GLU A 307 33.24 3.31 -1.74
C GLU A 307 32.80 4.52 -0.95
N THR A 308 33.74 5.42 -0.67
CA THR A 308 33.51 6.63 0.12
C THR A 308 34.06 7.86 -0.58
N CYS A 309 33.40 9.00 -0.37
CA CYS A 309 33.88 10.30 -0.80
C CYS A 309 33.68 11.35 0.32
N ARG A 310 34.39 12.48 0.21
CA ARG A 310 34.27 13.59 1.16
C ARG A 310 33.50 14.76 0.56
N ILE A 311 32.45 15.20 1.24
CA ILE A 311 31.64 16.37 0.87
C ILE A 311 31.50 17.23 2.12
N GLU A 312 31.92 18.49 2.05
CA GLU A 312 31.84 19.46 3.16
C GLU A 312 32.43 18.89 4.48
N ASN A 313 33.61 18.26 4.40
CA ASN A 313 34.32 17.60 5.51
C ASN A 313 33.59 16.41 6.15
N LYS A 314 32.50 15.91 5.56
CA LYS A 314 31.82 14.69 5.99
C LYS A 314 32.08 13.56 5.01
N THR A 315 32.19 12.35 5.54
CA THR A 315 32.30 11.12 4.75
C THR A 315 30.91 10.70 4.27
N TRP A 316 30.80 10.37 2.98
CA TRP A 316 29.59 9.88 2.32
C TRP A 316 29.85 8.54 1.64
N LEU A 317 28.82 7.71 1.53
CA LEU A 317 28.86 6.49 0.72
C LEU A 317 28.57 6.83 -0.72
N THR A 318 29.32 6.25 -1.64
CA THR A 318 28.97 6.22 -3.07
C THR A 318 27.98 5.09 -3.35
N LEU A 319 27.48 4.99 -4.58
CA LEU A 319 26.65 3.84 -4.99
C LEU A 319 27.40 2.51 -4.85
N GLN A 320 28.71 2.46 -5.14
CA GLN A 320 29.55 1.27 -4.93
C GLN A 320 29.66 0.89 -3.45
N GLY A 321 29.92 1.87 -2.57
CA GLY A 321 30.04 1.60 -1.14
C GLY A 321 28.72 1.21 -0.51
N LEU A 322 27.64 1.87 -0.91
CA LEU A 322 26.29 1.59 -0.43
C LEU A 322 25.78 0.23 -0.91
N SER A 323 26.05 -0.16 -2.17
CA SER A 323 25.66 -1.48 -2.68
C SER A 323 26.38 -2.60 -1.94
N ARG A 324 27.70 -2.49 -1.73
CA ARG A 324 28.46 -3.47 -0.93
C ARG A 324 27.93 -3.58 0.50
N LEU A 325 27.70 -2.43 1.15
CA LEU A 325 27.18 -2.36 2.51
C LEU A 325 25.79 -3.01 2.62
N ALA A 326 24.85 -2.62 1.75
CA ALA A 326 23.49 -3.15 1.77
C ALA A 326 23.47 -4.66 1.53
N ARG A 327 24.24 -5.12 0.54
CA ARG A 327 24.38 -6.54 0.25
C ARG A 327 24.94 -7.32 1.44
N HIS A 328 26.00 -6.81 2.09
CA HIS A 328 26.57 -7.44 3.27
C HIS A 328 25.55 -7.55 4.41
N VAL A 329 24.88 -6.44 4.75
CA VAL A 329 23.88 -6.39 5.82
C VAL A 329 22.74 -7.39 5.58
N ILE A 330 22.17 -7.41 4.37
CA ILE A 330 21.07 -8.32 4.01
C ILE A 330 21.54 -9.78 4.06
N ILE A 331 22.73 -10.10 3.53
CA ILE A 331 23.28 -11.47 3.63
C ILE A 331 23.43 -11.89 5.08
N GLN A 332 24.06 -11.05 5.91
CA GLN A 332 24.29 -11.37 7.33
C GLN A 332 22.98 -11.50 8.11
N PHE A 333 21.96 -10.70 7.78
CA PHE A 333 20.63 -10.87 8.33
C PHE A 333 20.09 -12.27 8.00
N VAL A 334 20.06 -12.68 6.73
CA VAL A 334 19.56 -13.99 6.29
C VAL A 334 20.30 -15.14 6.96
N MET A 335 21.63 -15.07 7.00
CA MET A 335 22.48 -16.15 7.52
C MET A 335 22.38 -16.34 9.04
N ARG A 336 21.91 -15.32 9.78
CA ARG A 336 21.73 -15.40 11.24
C ARG A 336 20.34 -15.87 11.66
N GLN A 337 19.37 -15.86 10.76
CA GLN A 337 18.00 -16.27 11.09
C GLN A 337 17.87 -17.79 11.24
N PRO A 338 16.98 -18.28 12.11
CA PRO A 338 16.66 -19.70 12.20
C PRO A 338 15.89 -20.17 10.96
N THR A 339 16.05 -21.43 10.60
CA THR A 339 15.30 -22.08 9.53
C THR A 339 14.21 -22.99 10.09
N VAL A 340 13.07 -23.04 9.41
CA VAL A 340 11.93 -23.90 9.69
C VAL A 340 11.70 -24.81 8.48
N GLU A 341 11.61 -26.12 8.69
CA GLU A 341 11.40 -27.08 7.61
C GLU A 341 9.95 -27.12 7.12
N ARG A 342 8.98 -27.06 8.03
CA ARG A 342 7.54 -27.07 7.72
C ARG A 342 6.79 -26.03 8.53
N GLU A 343 5.98 -25.23 7.84
CA GLU A 343 5.24 -24.12 8.43
C GLU A 343 3.86 -24.00 7.74
N PRO A 344 2.86 -24.81 8.13
CA PRO A 344 1.55 -24.77 7.50
C PRO A 344 0.92 -23.37 7.62
N TYR A 345 0.61 -22.74 6.48
CA TYR A 345 0.17 -21.36 6.40
C TYR A 345 -0.87 -21.17 5.29
N ASN A 346 -1.92 -20.38 5.52
CA ASN A 346 -2.92 -20.11 4.48
C ASN A 346 -2.43 -19.02 3.52
N TYR A 347 -1.79 -19.44 2.42
CA TYR A 347 -1.30 -18.56 1.37
C TYR A 347 -2.29 -18.34 0.21
N SER A 348 -3.58 -18.65 0.38
CA SER A 348 -4.58 -18.56 -0.70
C SER A 348 -4.62 -17.20 -1.41
N LEU A 349 -4.45 -16.12 -0.64
CA LEU A 349 -4.43 -14.74 -1.15
C LEU A 349 -3.07 -14.32 -1.74
N GLU A 350 -2.01 -15.10 -1.50
CA GLU A 350 -0.65 -14.83 -1.98
C GLU A 350 -0.33 -15.57 -3.29
N ARG A 351 -1.27 -16.38 -3.78
CA ARG A 351 -1.14 -17.07 -5.06
C ARG A 351 -1.06 -16.05 -6.19
N SER A 352 -0.23 -16.35 -7.20
CA SER A 352 -0.13 -15.54 -8.40
C SER A 352 -1.51 -15.33 -9.05
N ASN A 353 -1.76 -14.13 -9.55
CA ASN A 353 -2.98 -13.75 -10.28
C ASN A 353 -4.29 -13.82 -9.46
N VAL A 354 -4.24 -13.85 -8.13
CA VAL A 354 -5.43 -13.68 -7.29
C VAL A 354 -5.73 -12.20 -7.09
N MET A 355 -6.94 -11.78 -7.41
CA MET A 355 -7.45 -10.43 -7.14
C MET A 355 -8.61 -10.52 -6.16
N GLN A 356 -8.54 -9.76 -5.07
CA GLN A 356 -9.69 -9.57 -4.19
C GLN A 356 -10.60 -8.49 -4.77
N VAL A 357 -11.86 -8.85 -4.99
CA VAL A 357 -12.92 -7.90 -5.37
C VAL A 357 -13.99 -7.92 -4.30
N ARG A 358 -14.49 -6.73 -3.95
CA ARG A 358 -15.62 -6.61 -3.04
C ARG A 358 -16.90 -6.90 -3.81
N LEU A 359 -17.72 -7.83 -3.30
CA LEU A 359 -19.04 -8.10 -3.88
C LEU A 359 -19.89 -6.83 -3.87
N ALA A 360 -20.68 -6.64 -4.94
CA ALA A 360 -21.61 -5.52 -5.02
C ALA A 360 -22.59 -5.54 -3.82
N PRO A 361 -22.98 -4.37 -3.28
CA PRO A 361 -23.83 -4.28 -2.09
C PRO A 361 -25.08 -5.16 -2.13
N GLN A 362 -25.73 -5.27 -3.29
CA GLN A 362 -26.95 -6.07 -3.49
C GLN A 362 -26.85 -7.53 -3.02
N TYR A 363 -25.66 -8.12 -2.96
CA TYR A 363 -25.46 -9.52 -2.56
C TYR A 363 -25.32 -9.73 -1.05
N TRP A 364 -25.07 -8.69 -0.26
CA TRP A 364 -24.75 -8.84 1.16
C TRP A 364 -25.49 -7.88 2.10
N ILE A 365 -26.06 -6.76 1.62
CA ILE A 365 -26.70 -5.77 2.51
C ILE A 365 -27.92 -6.34 3.25
N GLY A 366 -28.66 -7.29 2.66
CA GLY A 366 -29.81 -7.94 3.27
C GLY A 366 -29.47 -9.05 4.27
N THR A 367 -28.20 -9.45 4.37
CA THR A 367 -27.79 -10.50 5.33
C THR A 367 -27.90 -10.00 6.77
N VAL A 368 -28.52 -10.80 7.65
CA VAL A 368 -28.65 -10.49 9.08
C VAL A 368 -27.28 -10.57 9.75
N ASN A 369 -26.73 -9.41 10.15
CA ASN A 369 -25.48 -9.33 10.91
C ASN A 369 -25.34 -7.98 11.62
N PHE A 370 -25.20 -8.04 12.95
CA PHE A 370 -25.15 -6.90 13.86
C PHE A 370 -23.77 -6.71 14.52
N ASN A 371 -22.70 -7.18 13.87
CA ASN A 371 -21.33 -6.97 14.33
C ASN A 371 -20.95 -5.48 14.35
N GLN A 372 -19.90 -5.13 15.10
CA GLN A 372 -19.41 -3.75 15.12
C GLN A 372 -19.02 -3.26 13.71
N GLY A 373 -19.54 -2.10 13.30
CA GLY A 373 -19.31 -1.45 12.01
C GLY A 373 -20.28 -1.89 10.92
N SER A 374 -21.14 -2.87 11.21
CA SER A 374 -22.01 -3.49 10.22
C SER A 374 -23.16 -2.57 9.78
N GLY A 375 -23.59 -1.61 10.62
CA GLY A 375 -24.67 -0.68 10.30
C GLY A 375 -24.21 0.41 9.35
N VAL A 376 -23.05 0.98 9.63
CA VAL A 376 -22.40 2.00 8.80
C VAL A 376 -22.16 1.48 7.39
N VAL A 377 -21.58 0.28 7.28
CA VAL A 377 -21.28 -0.37 5.98
C VAL A 377 -22.55 -0.68 5.20
N ARG A 378 -23.64 -1.08 5.88
CA ARG A 378 -24.94 -1.36 5.23
C ARG A 378 -25.63 -0.10 4.75
N LEU A 379 -25.61 0.97 5.54
CA LEU A 379 -26.16 2.25 5.12
C LEU A 379 -25.44 2.76 3.87
N GLU A 380 -24.10 2.74 3.85
CA GLU A 380 -23.30 3.09 2.66
C GLU A 380 -23.64 2.22 1.44
N GLY A 381 -23.71 0.90 1.64
CA GLY A 381 -24.03 -0.04 0.57
C GLY A 381 -25.44 0.18 0.01
N PHE A 382 -26.42 0.44 0.87
CA PHE A 382 -27.79 0.74 0.47
C PHE A 382 -27.88 2.07 -0.27
N LEU A 383 -27.30 3.15 0.26
CA LEU A 383 -27.28 4.46 -0.39
C LEU A 383 -26.62 4.38 -1.77
N SER A 384 -25.53 3.61 -1.92
CA SER A 384 -24.88 3.39 -3.22
C SER A 384 -25.81 2.75 -4.25
N GLN A 385 -26.60 1.76 -3.83
CA GLN A 385 -27.60 1.13 -4.71
C GLN A 385 -28.74 2.10 -5.02
N PHE A 386 -29.20 2.85 -4.02
CA PHE A 386 -30.28 3.81 -4.21
C PHE A 386 -29.90 4.95 -5.15
N ALA A 387 -28.67 5.50 -5.04
CA ALA A 387 -28.17 6.50 -5.97
C ALA A 387 -28.09 5.97 -7.41
N ASN A 388 -27.61 4.73 -7.61
CA ASN A 388 -27.59 4.10 -8.93
C ASN A 388 -28.99 3.98 -9.55
N ILE A 389 -29.99 3.59 -8.76
CA ILE A 389 -31.39 3.49 -9.20
C ILE A 389 -31.90 4.87 -9.66
N LEU A 390 -31.60 5.93 -8.91
CA LEU A 390 -32.00 7.30 -9.24
C LEU A 390 -31.33 7.81 -10.51
N GLU A 391 -30.05 7.49 -10.73
CA GLU A 391 -29.28 7.99 -11.88
C GLU A 391 -29.49 7.21 -13.18
N LYS A 392 -29.71 5.89 -13.11
CA LYS A 392 -29.63 5.01 -14.30
C LYS A 392 -30.98 4.53 -14.84
N SER A 393 -32.09 4.80 -14.17
CA SER A 393 -33.49 4.61 -14.61
C SER A 393 -33.89 3.27 -15.29
N GLN A 394 -33.01 2.26 -15.35
CA GLN A 394 -33.27 0.94 -15.93
C GLN A 394 -33.33 -0.14 -14.85
N ASN A 395 -34.50 -0.78 -14.67
CA ASN A 395 -34.76 -2.11 -14.09
C ASN A 395 -33.88 -2.64 -12.92
N GLU A 396 -33.16 -1.80 -12.19
CA GLU A 396 -32.44 -2.19 -10.98
C GLU A 396 -33.45 -2.27 -9.82
N LEU A 397 -33.65 -3.48 -9.31
CA LEU A 397 -34.55 -3.73 -8.19
C LEU A 397 -33.90 -3.25 -6.89
N LEU A 398 -34.69 -2.55 -6.07
CA LEU A 398 -34.27 -2.19 -4.72
C LEU A 398 -33.92 -3.47 -3.94
N PRO A 399 -32.71 -3.56 -3.33
CA PRO A 399 -32.33 -4.73 -2.57
C PRO A 399 -33.31 -5.01 -1.42
N ASN A 400 -33.66 -6.29 -1.24
CA ASN A 400 -34.54 -6.70 -0.15
C ASN A 400 -33.78 -6.68 1.19
N LEU A 401 -34.25 -5.85 2.13
CA LEU A 401 -33.71 -5.71 3.48
C LEU A 401 -34.67 -6.20 4.57
N THR A 402 -35.80 -6.81 4.18
CA THR A 402 -36.91 -7.15 5.08
C THR A 402 -36.45 -8.00 6.27
N ASP A 403 -35.70 -9.07 6.04
CA ASP A 403 -35.25 -9.98 7.09
C ASP A 403 -34.36 -9.26 8.13
N LEU A 404 -33.35 -8.52 7.64
CA LEU A 404 -32.46 -7.71 8.48
C LEU A 404 -33.22 -6.67 9.32
N LEU A 405 -34.12 -5.92 8.69
CA LEU A 405 -34.81 -4.80 9.34
C LEU A 405 -35.94 -5.28 10.26
N THR A 406 -36.47 -6.48 10.05
CA THR A 406 -37.42 -7.13 10.98
C THR A 406 -36.73 -7.55 12.28
N GLU A 407 -35.47 -7.99 12.22
CA GLU A 407 -34.70 -8.38 13.41
C GLU A 407 -34.03 -7.20 14.14
N LEU A 408 -33.91 -6.04 13.49
CA LEU A 408 -33.24 -4.86 14.04
C LEU A 408 -33.84 -4.37 15.38
N PRO A 409 -35.17 -4.24 15.57
CA PRO A 409 -35.74 -3.73 16.81
C PRO A 409 -35.36 -4.52 18.06
N SER A 410 -35.14 -5.83 17.93
CA SER A 410 -34.73 -6.71 19.03
C SER A 410 -33.25 -6.55 19.41
N ASN A 411 -32.41 -6.08 18.49
CA ASN A 411 -30.95 -6.01 18.65
C ASN A 411 -30.42 -4.58 18.83
N ILE A 412 -31.20 -3.56 18.47
CA ILE A 412 -30.77 -2.16 18.37
C ILE A 412 -30.18 -1.55 19.65
N ASP A 413 -30.62 -2.00 20.84
CA ASP A 413 -30.14 -1.46 22.11
C ASP A 413 -28.76 -1.99 22.50
N SER A 414 -28.31 -3.10 21.90
CA SER A 414 -26.97 -3.64 22.07
C SER A 414 -25.90 -2.96 21.18
N LEU A 415 -26.34 -2.17 20.19
CA LEU A 415 -25.48 -1.58 19.18
C LEU A 415 -24.75 -0.34 19.69
N LYS A 416 -23.52 -0.14 19.20
CA LYS A 416 -22.76 1.09 19.43
C LYS A 416 -23.45 2.26 18.75
N LYS A 417 -23.26 3.47 19.29
CA LYS A 417 -23.92 4.72 18.85
C LYS A 417 -23.88 4.92 17.32
N ALA A 418 -22.72 4.76 16.68
CA ALA A 418 -22.55 4.97 15.24
C ALA A 418 -23.37 3.97 14.39
N ASP A 419 -23.28 2.68 14.71
CA ASP A 419 -24.06 1.64 14.03
C ASP A 419 -25.56 1.80 14.30
N LYS A 420 -25.93 2.13 15.54
CA LYS A 420 -27.32 2.40 15.93
C LYS A 420 -27.92 3.53 15.08
N GLN A 421 -27.22 4.65 14.95
CA GLN A 421 -27.66 5.78 14.11
C GLN A 421 -27.78 5.40 12.64
N ALA A 422 -26.80 4.67 12.11
CA ALA A 422 -26.80 4.23 10.72
C ALA A 422 -27.96 3.26 10.41
N PHE A 423 -28.23 2.29 11.29
CA PHE A 423 -29.35 1.37 11.14
C PHE A 423 -30.71 2.05 11.29
N ILE A 424 -30.85 3.04 12.17
CA ILE A 424 -32.08 3.83 12.27
C ILE A 424 -32.31 4.57 10.95
N ALA A 425 -31.31 5.27 10.42
CA ALA A 425 -31.44 5.95 9.13
C ALA A 425 -31.79 4.98 8.00
N LEU A 426 -31.12 3.81 7.95
CA LEU A 426 -31.40 2.77 6.97
C LEU A 426 -32.86 2.29 7.05
N TYR A 427 -33.35 2.00 8.26
CA TYR A 427 -34.73 1.54 8.48
C TYR A 427 -35.75 2.55 7.96
N ILE A 428 -35.51 3.84 8.20
CA ILE A 428 -36.43 4.92 7.86
C ILE A 428 -36.44 5.19 6.37
N ILE A 429 -35.25 5.32 5.78
CA ILE A 429 -35.10 5.55 4.35
C ILE A 429 -35.73 4.38 3.57
N TYR A 430 -35.48 3.14 4.00
CA TYR A 430 -36.05 1.96 3.34
C TYR A 430 -37.58 1.95 3.37
N ASN A 431 -38.20 2.17 4.53
CA ASN A 431 -39.67 2.21 4.64
C ASN A 431 -40.30 3.42 3.94
N PHE A 432 -39.57 4.52 3.78
CA PHE A 432 -40.05 5.69 3.03
C PHE A 432 -40.13 5.41 1.53
N ILE A 433 -39.12 4.73 0.97
CA ILE A 433 -39.04 4.42 -0.46
C ILE A 433 -40.07 3.36 -0.87
N LEU A 434 -40.41 2.42 0.03
CA LEU A 434 -41.39 1.36 -0.25
C LEU A 434 -42.84 1.86 -0.32
N GLU A 435 -43.63 1.22 -1.18
CA GLU A 435 -45.09 1.39 -1.22
C GLU A 435 -45.72 1.00 0.13
N LYS A 436 -46.83 1.65 0.51
CA LYS A 436 -47.46 1.44 1.83
C LYS A 436 -47.79 -0.03 2.15
N SER A 437 -48.11 -0.83 1.13
CA SER A 437 -48.41 -2.26 1.24
C SER A 437 -47.19 -3.15 1.50
N GLN A 438 -45.97 -2.64 1.26
CA GLN A 438 -44.71 -3.38 1.35
C GLN A 438 -43.87 -2.96 2.56
N ARG A 439 -44.33 -1.98 3.34
CA ARG A 439 -43.64 -1.50 4.54
C ARG A 439 -43.62 -2.58 5.62
N LEU A 440 -42.62 -2.51 6.49
CA LEU A 440 -42.49 -3.42 7.61
C LEU A 440 -43.62 -3.22 8.63
N ASP A 441 -44.07 -4.31 9.22
CA ASP A 441 -44.98 -4.29 10.36
C ASP A 441 -44.34 -3.49 11.51
N ASN A 442 -45.12 -2.61 12.15
CA ASN A 442 -44.70 -1.71 13.23
C ASN A 442 -43.69 -0.61 12.84
N ALA A 443 -43.49 -0.32 11.55
CA ALA A 443 -42.59 0.75 11.11
C ALA A 443 -42.92 2.11 11.74
N GLU A 444 -44.21 2.46 11.84
CA GLU A 444 -44.63 3.74 12.44
C GLU A 444 -44.29 3.86 13.93
N GLU A 445 -44.41 2.77 14.70
CA GLU A 445 -44.08 2.74 16.12
C GLU A 445 -42.57 2.87 16.34
N PHE A 446 -41.79 2.17 15.50
CA PHE A 446 -40.33 2.24 15.54
C PHE A 446 -39.82 3.65 15.18
N ILE A 447 -40.38 4.27 14.13
CA ILE A 447 -40.02 5.64 13.72
C ILE A 447 -40.31 6.63 14.84
N LYS A 448 -41.51 6.56 15.46
CA LYS A 448 -41.88 7.42 16.59
C LYS A 448 -40.95 7.24 17.80
N LYS A 449 -40.53 6.00 18.09
CA LYS A 449 -39.62 5.70 19.20
C LYS A 449 -38.24 6.37 19.03
N TYR A 450 -37.73 6.47 17.80
CA TYR A 450 -36.39 6.98 17.52
C TYR A 450 -36.36 8.36 16.85
N GLU A 451 -37.52 9.03 16.73
CA GLU A 451 -37.68 10.34 16.11
C GLU A 451 -36.72 11.40 16.66
N SER A 452 -36.59 11.46 17.99
CA SER A 452 -35.69 12.40 18.68
C SER A 452 -34.21 12.26 18.28
N GLN A 453 -33.76 11.08 17.86
CA GLN A 453 -32.37 10.86 17.44
C GLN A 453 -32.11 11.39 16.02
N ILE A 454 -33.13 11.38 15.16
CA ILE A 454 -33.07 11.93 13.79
C ILE A 454 -33.21 13.46 13.84
N LEU A 455 -33.99 13.97 14.78
CA LEU A 455 -34.13 15.41 15.02
C LEU A 455 -32.87 16.04 15.60
N SER A 456 -31.87 15.27 16.05
CA SER A 456 -30.60 15.79 16.53
C SER A 456 -29.56 15.89 15.39
N PRO A 457 -28.72 16.95 15.33
CA PRO A 457 -27.68 17.08 14.31
C PRO A 457 -26.70 15.91 14.33
N ASN A 458 -26.72 15.09 13.28
CA ASN A 458 -25.76 14.01 13.05
C ASN A 458 -25.71 13.62 11.56
N PRO A 459 -24.64 12.95 11.09
CA PRO A 459 -24.51 12.55 9.69
C PRO A 459 -25.66 11.70 9.15
N SER A 460 -26.15 10.73 9.93
CA SER A 460 -27.27 9.88 9.52
C SER A 460 -28.56 10.69 9.37
N ALA A 461 -28.77 11.71 10.21
CA ALA A 461 -29.89 12.63 10.07
C ALA A 461 -29.78 13.56 8.86
N LEU A 462 -28.58 14.01 8.47
CA LEU A 462 -28.38 14.81 7.25
C LEU A 462 -28.92 14.08 6.02
N ILE A 463 -28.50 12.82 5.83
CA ILE A 463 -28.93 12.00 4.70
C ILE A 463 -30.42 11.65 4.78
N THR A 464 -30.94 11.33 5.97
CA THR A 464 -32.37 11.03 6.15
C THR A 464 -33.23 12.25 5.81
N ASN A 465 -32.89 13.45 6.30
CA ASN A 465 -33.64 14.68 5.99
C ASN A 465 -33.60 15.02 4.49
N LEU A 466 -32.44 14.85 3.84
CA LEU A 466 -32.32 15.03 2.40
C LEU A 466 -33.27 14.11 1.62
N ILE A 467 -33.23 12.80 1.88
CA ILE A 467 -34.04 11.81 1.14
C ILE A 467 -35.54 11.98 1.42
N LEU A 468 -35.91 12.33 2.64
CA LEU A 468 -37.31 12.59 3.02
C LEU A 468 -37.82 13.94 2.47
N GLY A 469 -36.95 14.80 1.94
CA GLY A 469 -37.30 16.15 1.51
C GLY A 469 -37.70 17.08 2.67
N LEU A 470 -37.18 16.82 3.88
CA LEU A 470 -37.50 17.58 5.09
C LEU A 470 -36.42 18.63 5.35
N THR A 471 -36.85 19.85 5.68
CA THR A 471 -35.95 20.90 6.18
C THR A 471 -35.64 20.64 7.66
N PRO A 472 -34.36 20.45 8.05
CA PRO A 472 -34.02 20.22 9.46
C PRO A 472 -34.37 21.44 10.32
N ASN A 473 -34.98 21.22 11.49
CA ASN A 473 -35.31 22.27 12.47
C ASN A 473 -34.08 22.81 13.25
N TRP A 474 -32.87 22.48 12.80
CA TRP A 474 -31.61 22.95 13.40
C TRP A 474 -31.36 24.41 13.04
N ASN A 475 -30.60 25.14 13.85
CA ASN A 475 -30.11 26.44 13.39
C ASN A 475 -29.11 26.27 12.22
N LEU A 476 -28.79 27.35 11.52
CA LEU A 476 -27.91 27.31 10.34
C LEU A 476 -26.47 26.89 10.68
N GLU A 477 -25.97 27.31 11.84
CA GLU A 477 -24.61 27.01 12.31
C GLU A 477 -24.46 25.51 12.62
N ASP A 478 -25.38 24.93 13.39
CA ASP A 478 -25.41 23.50 13.72
C ASP A 478 -25.50 22.64 12.46
N HIS A 479 -26.30 23.06 11.47
CA HIS A 479 -26.41 22.36 10.19
C HIS A 479 -25.07 22.44 9.42
N HIS A 480 -24.47 23.63 9.33
CA HIS A 480 -23.19 23.83 8.67
C HIS A 480 -22.08 23.02 9.34
N ASP A 481 -21.94 23.11 10.66
CA ASP A 481 -20.93 22.40 11.44
C ASP A 481 -21.10 20.88 11.35
N CYS A 482 -22.34 20.39 11.38
CA CYS A 482 -22.62 18.97 11.18
C CYS A 482 -22.20 18.50 9.78
N LEU A 483 -22.48 19.27 8.74
CA LEU A 483 -22.12 18.93 7.36
C LEU A 483 -20.61 19.00 7.14
N MET A 484 -19.94 20.03 7.64
CA MET A 484 -18.47 20.15 7.52
C MET A 484 -17.75 19.07 8.33
N LYS A 485 -18.26 18.74 9.52
CA LYS A 485 -17.75 17.62 10.32
C LYS A 485 -17.91 16.30 9.57
N TYR A 486 -19.05 16.08 8.90
CA TYR A 486 -19.25 14.91 8.06
C TYR A 486 -18.16 14.79 6.98
N PHE A 487 -17.92 15.84 6.18
CA PHE A 487 -16.90 15.80 5.13
C PHE A 487 -15.48 15.56 5.65
N LYS A 488 -15.18 16.04 6.87
CA LYS A 488 -13.89 15.82 7.53
C LYS A 488 -13.72 14.39 8.07
N GLU A 489 -14.81 13.76 8.50
CA GLU A 489 -14.78 12.47 9.21
C GLU A 489 -15.29 11.29 8.37
N ARG A 490 -15.81 11.49 7.17
CA ARG A 490 -16.45 10.45 6.33
C ARG A 490 -15.54 9.26 5.99
N ASP A 491 -14.23 9.49 5.90
CA ASP A 491 -13.23 8.44 5.60
C ASP A 491 -12.66 7.77 6.88
N ASN A 492 -13.12 8.17 8.07
CA ASN A 492 -12.68 7.55 9.33
C ASN A 492 -13.30 6.17 9.56
N LYS A 493 -12.62 5.36 10.38
CA LYS A 493 -13.16 4.08 10.84
C LYS A 493 -14.49 4.30 11.58
N MET A 494 -15.53 3.55 11.20
CA MET A 494 -16.91 3.67 11.72
C MET A 494 -17.71 4.89 11.21
N SER A 495 -17.25 5.56 10.16
CA SER A 495 -18.03 6.54 9.38
C SER A 495 -18.52 5.92 8.07
N PHE A 496 -19.60 6.45 7.51
CA PHE A 496 -20.10 6.04 6.19
C PHE A 496 -19.87 7.15 5.18
N ARG A 497 -19.63 6.75 3.93
CA ARG A 497 -19.55 7.68 2.81
C ARG A 497 -20.83 7.61 1.98
N CYS A 498 -21.41 8.76 1.71
CA CYS A 498 -22.56 8.85 0.82
C CYS A 498 -22.08 8.92 -0.64
N PRO A 499 -22.87 8.40 -1.59
CA PRO A 499 -22.71 8.71 -2.99
C PRO A 499 -22.67 10.22 -3.25
N GLN A 500 -21.89 10.63 -4.27
CA GLN A 500 -21.70 12.03 -4.64
C GLN A 500 -23.03 12.77 -4.90
N LEU A 501 -24.02 12.06 -5.44
CA LEU A 501 -25.40 12.54 -5.60
C LEU A 501 -25.96 13.09 -4.28
N PHE A 502 -25.94 12.30 -3.21
CA PHE A 502 -26.50 12.70 -1.93
C PHE A 502 -25.62 13.71 -1.18
N GLU A 503 -24.29 13.58 -1.25
CA GLU A 503 -23.39 14.56 -0.63
C GLU A 503 -23.59 15.96 -1.23
N SER A 504 -23.74 16.04 -2.55
CA SER A 504 -24.04 17.30 -3.24
C SER A 504 -25.45 17.78 -2.93
N GLY A 505 -26.42 16.87 -2.78
CA GLY A 505 -27.76 17.20 -2.30
C GLY A 505 -27.77 17.83 -0.91
N MET A 506 -26.95 17.33 0.03
CA MET A 506 -26.83 17.92 1.36
C MET A 506 -26.23 19.33 1.31
N LEU A 507 -25.24 19.57 0.44
CA LEU A 507 -24.68 20.90 0.21
C LEU A 507 -25.72 21.87 -0.36
N LEU A 508 -26.49 21.44 -1.36
CA LEU A 508 -27.57 22.24 -1.95
C LEU A 508 -28.71 22.51 -0.94
N GLN A 509 -29.06 21.54 -0.09
CA GLN A 509 -30.06 21.74 0.96
C GLN A 509 -29.61 22.80 1.96
N LEU A 510 -28.33 22.81 2.36
CA LEU A 510 -27.79 23.86 3.23
C LEU A 510 -27.71 25.21 2.50
N ALA A 511 -27.33 25.22 1.22
CA ALA A 511 -27.27 26.42 0.39
C ALA A 511 -28.65 27.11 0.30
N GLU A 512 -29.72 26.32 0.13
CA GLU A 512 -31.09 26.86 0.07
C GLU A 512 -31.47 27.56 1.37
N ARG A 513 -31.10 26.98 2.52
CA ARG A 513 -31.39 27.59 3.82
C ARG A 513 -30.63 28.90 4.04
N TYR A 514 -29.40 29.02 3.53
CA TYR A 514 -28.66 30.30 3.56
C TYR A 514 -29.27 31.32 2.61
N ARG A 515 -29.72 30.90 1.42
CA ARG A 515 -30.47 31.75 0.48
C ARG A 515 -31.76 32.29 1.09
N GLU A 516 -32.56 31.43 1.76
CA GLU A 516 -33.78 31.83 2.47
C GLU A 516 -33.51 32.80 3.63
N ALA A 517 -32.36 32.66 4.29
CA ALA A 517 -31.91 33.58 5.33
C ALA A 517 -31.32 34.90 4.79
N GLY A 518 -31.18 35.05 3.46
CA GLY A 518 -30.64 36.23 2.79
C GLY A 518 -29.12 36.27 2.65
N ASP A 519 -28.41 35.21 3.04
CA ASP A 519 -26.95 35.09 2.91
C ASP A 519 -26.59 34.39 1.59
N VAL A 520 -26.66 35.17 0.49
CA VAL A 520 -26.44 34.66 -0.87
C VAL A 520 -24.99 34.26 -1.10
N ASP A 521 -24.03 34.95 -0.47
CA ASP A 521 -22.60 34.66 -0.61
C ASP A 521 -22.27 33.26 -0.09
N LYS A 522 -22.80 32.88 1.08
CA LYS A 522 -22.65 31.51 1.60
C LYS A 522 -23.39 30.48 0.76
N ALA A 523 -24.55 30.83 0.18
CA ALA A 523 -25.25 29.94 -0.73
C ALA A 523 -24.39 29.64 -1.98
N ILE A 524 -23.73 30.66 -2.56
CA ILE A 524 -22.79 30.50 -3.68
C ILE A 524 -21.63 29.60 -3.28
N GLU A 525 -20.98 29.85 -2.13
CA GLU A 525 -19.85 29.02 -1.66
C GLU A 525 -20.25 27.54 -1.54
N LEU A 526 -21.44 27.25 -1.04
CA LEU A 526 -21.94 25.88 -0.90
C LEU A 526 -22.29 25.22 -2.24
N ILE A 527 -22.80 25.99 -3.22
CA ILE A 527 -23.02 25.50 -4.58
C ILE A 527 -21.69 25.18 -5.27
N GLU A 528 -20.67 26.05 -5.12
CA GLU A 528 -19.32 25.80 -5.62
C GLU A 528 -18.75 24.50 -5.04
N LYS A 529 -18.87 24.30 -3.72
CA LYS A 529 -18.48 23.04 -3.07
C LYS A 529 -19.27 21.83 -3.60
N ALA A 530 -20.55 21.99 -3.93
CA ALA A 530 -21.36 20.92 -4.51
C ALA A 530 -20.84 20.53 -5.91
N VAL A 531 -20.49 21.51 -6.74
CA VAL A 531 -19.85 21.29 -8.05
C VAL A 531 -18.49 20.60 -7.90
N GLU A 532 -17.65 21.05 -6.97
CA GLU A 532 -16.35 20.43 -6.68
C GLU A 532 -16.49 18.99 -6.15
N ASN A 533 -17.59 18.69 -5.42
CA ASN A 533 -17.87 17.35 -4.90
C ASN A 533 -18.42 16.40 -5.98
N TYR A 534 -19.16 16.91 -6.97
CA TYR A 534 -19.70 16.11 -8.08
C TYR A 534 -19.37 16.71 -9.47
N PRO A 535 -18.07 16.75 -9.85
CA PRO A 535 -17.58 17.57 -10.95
C PRO A 535 -18.01 17.08 -12.33
N ASN A 536 -18.38 15.81 -12.49
CA ASN A 536 -18.91 15.26 -13.75
C ASN A 536 -20.40 15.57 -13.96
N HIS A 537 -21.13 16.11 -12.97
CA HIS A 537 -22.56 16.39 -13.10
C HIS A 537 -22.84 17.70 -13.87
N THR A 538 -23.21 17.58 -15.15
CA THR A 538 -23.36 18.74 -16.06
C THR A 538 -24.43 19.73 -15.63
N CYS A 539 -25.61 19.27 -15.19
CA CYS A 539 -26.68 20.17 -14.76
C CYS A 539 -26.33 20.96 -13.50
N LEU A 540 -25.45 20.42 -12.64
CA LEU A 540 -25.01 21.11 -11.42
C LEU A 540 -24.05 22.25 -11.76
N ARG A 541 -23.13 22.04 -12.72
CA ARG A 541 -22.26 23.10 -13.24
C ARG A 541 -23.04 24.20 -13.95
N GLN A 542 -24.05 23.82 -14.73
CA GLN A 542 -24.92 24.79 -15.39
C GLN A 542 -25.72 25.61 -14.37
N PHE A 543 -26.24 24.97 -13.33
CA PHE A 543 -26.95 25.64 -12.25
C PHE A 543 -26.08 26.67 -11.51
N GLU A 544 -24.81 26.36 -11.24
CA GLU A 544 -23.87 27.30 -10.61
C GLU A 544 -23.73 28.60 -11.42
N ILE A 545 -23.53 28.49 -12.74
CA ILE A 545 -23.39 29.65 -13.65
C ILE A 545 -24.66 30.50 -13.62
N GLU A 546 -25.83 29.85 -13.68
CA GLU A 546 -27.12 30.52 -13.67
C GLU A 546 -27.40 31.20 -12.34
N PHE A 547 -27.11 30.53 -11.22
CA PHE A 547 -27.34 31.06 -9.87
C PHE A 547 -26.48 32.28 -9.57
N LYS A 548 -25.22 32.31 -10.06
CA LYS A 548 -24.34 33.49 -9.97
C LYS A 548 -24.86 34.70 -10.75
N THR A 549 -25.70 34.47 -11.76
CA THR A 549 -26.32 35.53 -12.57
C THR A 549 -27.63 36.01 -11.94
N GLU A 550 -28.46 35.08 -11.47
CA GLU A 550 -29.74 35.36 -10.84
C GLU A 550 -30.01 34.35 -9.72
N ALA A 551 -30.11 34.85 -8.48
CA ALA A 551 -30.41 34.02 -7.31
C ALA A 551 -31.85 33.48 -7.40
N LYS A 552 -31.97 32.18 -7.65
CA LYS A 552 -33.25 31.44 -7.77
C LYS A 552 -33.36 30.36 -6.68
N PRO A 553 -34.58 29.87 -6.35
CA PRO A 553 -34.73 28.76 -5.42
C PRO A 553 -33.89 27.53 -5.84
N ILE A 554 -33.21 26.92 -4.87
CA ILE A 554 -32.31 25.77 -5.07
C ILE A 554 -33.11 24.49 -4.81
N GLU A 555 -33.64 23.90 -5.88
CA GLU A 555 -34.34 22.62 -5.82
C GLU A 555 -33.39 21.45 -6.11
N SER A 556 -32.77 20.89 -5.06
CA SER A 556 -31.72 19.86 -5.18
C SER A 556 -32.09 18.68 -6.10
N ASN A 557 -33.34 18.19 -6.01
CA ASN A 557 -33.79 17.05 -6.80
C ASN A 557 -33.87 17.38 -8.30
N LYS A 558 -34.36 18.57 -8.68
CA LYS A 558 -34.43 18.97 -10.10
C LYS A 558 -33.04 19.22 -10.70
N ILE A 559 -32.10 19.70 -9.87
CA ILE A 559 -30.74 20.00 -10.30
C ILE A 559 -29.93 18.70 -10.50
N LEU A 560 -30.08 17.74 -9.58
CA LEU A 560 -29.29 16.52 -9.54
C LEU A 560 -29.94 15.33 -10.26
N LEU A 561 -31.26 15.35 -10.46
CA LEU A 561 -32.02 14.34 -11.18
C LEU A 561 -32.93 15.04 -12.20
N PRO A 562 -32.35 15.66 -13.25
CA PRO A 562 -33.14 16.30 -14.28
C PRO A 562 -34.03 15.24 -14.97
N GLU A 563 -35.29 15.59 -15.22
CA GLU A 563 -36.12 14.76 -16.08
C GLU A 563 -35.45 14.68 -17.45
N ILE A 564 -35.05 13.48 -17.87
CA ILE A 564 -34.58 13.25 -19.23
C ILE A 564 -35.82 13.44 -20.10
N GLU A 565 -35.99 14.62 -20.69
CA GLU A 565 -36.86 14.76 -21.86
C GLU A 565 -36.38 13.72 -22.86
N ALA A 566 -37.23 12.72 -23.10
CA ALA A 566 -36.98 11.71 -24.12
C ALA A 566 -36.73 12.48 -25.42
N ALA A 567 -35.46 12.53 -25.85
CA ALA A 567 -35.09 13.14 -27.10
C ALA A 567 -36.03 12.56 -28.17
N GLU A 568 -36.89 13.42 -28.71
CA GLU A 568 -37.77 13.08 -29.81
C GLU A 568 -36.90 12.42 -30.88
N SER A 569 -37.15 11.13 -31.08
CA SER A 569 -36.65 10.38 -32.22
C SER A 569 -37.13 11.08 -33.48
N THR A 570 -36.32 12.01 -33.97
CA THR A 570 -36.49 12.66 -35.26
C THR A 570 -35.32 12.26 -36.15
N ASN A 571 -35.68 11.33 -37.05
CA ASN A 571 -34.97 10.75 -38.19
C ASN A 571 -34.03 9.58 -37.97
#